data_AF-A0A453RND5-F1
#
_entry.id   AF-A0A453RND5-F1
#
_cell.length_a   1.000
_cell.length_b   1.000
_cell.length_c   1.000
_cell.angle_alpha   90.00
_cell.angle_beta   90.00
_cell.angle_gamma   90.00
#
_symmetry.space_group_name_H-M   'P 1'
#
loop_
_entity.id
_entity.type
_entity.pdbx_description
1 polymer ?
#
loop_
_entity_poly.entity_id
_entity_poly.type
_entity_poly.pdbx_seq_one_letter_code
_entity_poly.pdbx_strand_id
1 'polypeptide(L)' 'MMMSEMVTKLTNVCWDKCITSTPGSKFSSGETTCLTNCAQRYLDMTVIIAKRFEMQ' A
#
# COMPACT_ATOMS: atom_id res chain seq x y z
N MET A 1 6.26 -1.42 14.67
CA MET A 1 6.09 -2.38 13.56
C MET A 1 7.44 -2.61 12.92
N MET A 2 7.82 -3.86 12.68
CA MET A 2 9.07 -4.17 11.98
C MET A 2 8.94 -3.79 10.49
N MET A 3 10.01 -3.27 9.87
CA MET A 3 9.95 -2.78 8.48
C MET A 3 9.52 -3.87 7.47
N SER A 4 9.97 -5.11 7.67
CA SER A 4 9.61 -6.24 6.80
C SER A 4 8.10 -6.54 6.82
N GLU A 5 7.49 -6.50 8.00
CA GLU A 5 6.06 -6.74 8.18
C GLU A 5 5.22 -5.66 7.46
N MET A 6 5.69 -4.41 7.50
CA MET A 6 5.06 -3.30 6.80
C MET A 6 5.10 -3.51 5.29
N VAL A 7 6.26 -3.91 4.75
CA VAL A 7 6.41 -4.20 3.33
C VAL A 7 5.47 -5.31 2.90
N THR A 8 5.42 -6.44 3.62
CA THR A 8 4.49 -7.54 3.30
C THR A 8 3.03 -7.08 3.34
N LYS A 9 2.65 -6.27 4.33
CA LYS A 9 1.29 -5.76 4.43
C LYS A 9 0.93 -4.84 3.26
N LEU A 10 1.82 -3.92 2.91
CA LEU A 10 1.65 -3.02 1.76
C LEU A 10 1.58 -3.81 0.46
N THR A 11 2.44 -4.80 0.26
CA THR A 11 2.42 -5.67 -0.93
C THR A 11 1.06 -6.33 -1.07
N ASN A 12 0.54 -7.00 -0.05
CA ASN A 12 -0.75 -7.69 -0.14
C ASN A 12 -1.91 -6.71 -0.41
N VAL A 13 -2.01 -5.64 0.39
CA VAL A 13 -3.13 -4.69 0.27
C VAL A 13 -3.12 -3.97 -1.07
N CYS A 14 -1.95 -3.57 -1.56
CA CYS A 14 -1.85 -2.83 -2.82
C CYS A 14 -1.92 -3.75 -4.03
N TRP A 15 -1.47 -5.00 -3.92
CA TRP A 15 -1.65 -5.99 -4.98
C TRP A 15 -3.13 -6.20 -5.28
N ASP A 16 -3.94 -6.50 -4.26
CA ASP A 16 -5.39 -6.75 -4.42
C ASP A 16 -6.15 -5.55 -5.01
N LYS A 17 -5.62 -4.34 -4.83
CA LYS A 17 -6.24 -3.10 -5.33
C LYS A 17 -5.81 -2.72 -6.73
N CYS A 18 -4.56 -2.98 -7.08
CA CYS A 18 -3.95 -2.42 -8.29
C CYS A 18 -3.74 -3.45 -9.40
N ILE A 19 -3.61 -4.74 -9.07
CA ILE A 19 -3.36 -5.80 -10.05
C ILE A 19 -4.65 -6.58 -10.26
N THR A 20 -5.47 -6.13 -11.22
CA THR A 20 -6.80 -6.70 -11.50
C THR A 20 -6.80 -7.70 -12.65
N SER A 21 -5.72 -7.77 -13.42
CA SER A 21 -5.47 -8.72 -14.48
C SER A 21 -4.09 -9.35 -14.31
N THR A 22 -3.80 -10.41 -15.07
CA THR A 22 -2.44 -10.98 -15.08
C THR A 22 -1.46 -9.92 -15.60
N PRO A 23 -0.51 -9.45 -14.79
CA PRO A 23 0.47 -8.46 -15.23
C PRO A 23 1.41 -9.07 -16.27
N GLY A 24 1.94 -8.22 -17.15
CA GLY A 24 2.96 -8.63 -18.12
C GLY A 24 4.32 -8.88 -17.46
N SER A 25 5.39 -8.92 -18.27
CA SER A 25 6.77 -9.01 -17.76
C SER A 25 7.23 -7.79 -16.95
N LYS A 26 6.43 -6.72 -16.94
CA LYS A 26 6.62 -5.50 -16.17
C LYS A 26 5.26 -4.88 -15.86
N PHE A 27 5.20 -4.10 -14.78
CA PHE A 27 4.03 -3.27 -14.52
C PHE A 27 3.86 -2.22 -15.61
N SER A 28 2.61 -2.03 -16.02
CA SER A 28 2.19 -0.89 -16.82
C SER A 28 2.39 0.42 -16.04
N SER A 29 2.35 1.55 -16.74
CA SER A 29 2.37 2.87 -16.12
C SER A 29 1.20 3.07 -15.15
N GLY A 30 0.03 2.54 -15.47
CA GLY A 30 -1.17 2.57 -14.63
C GLY A 30 -0.99 1.79 -13.33
N GLU A 31 -0.52 0.54 -13.41
CA GLU A 31 -0.24 -0.30 -12.23
C GLU A 31 0.84 0.34 -11.34
N THR A 32 1.91 0.85 -11.93
CA THR A 32 3.00 1.53 -11.20
C THR A 32 2.49 2.76 -10.44
N THR A 33 1.65 3.56 -11.10
CA THR A 33 1.04 4.75 -10.49
C THR A 33 0.08 4.35 -9.37
N CYS A 34 -0.73 3.31 -9.58
CA CYS A 34 -1.64 2.78 -8.57
C CYS A 34 -0.89 2.28 -7.34
N LEU A 35 0.13 1.46 -7.51
CA LEU A 35 0.92 0.87 -6.43
C LEU A 35 1.60 1.97 -5.59
N THR A 36 2.20 2.98 -6.25
CA THR A 36 2.81 4.14 -5.58
C THR A 36 1.78 4.88 -4.72
N ASN A 37 0.63 5.22 -5.32
CA ASN A 37 -0.44 5.94 -4.63
C ASN A 37 -1.05 5.12 -3.48
N CYS A 38 -1.21 3.80 -3.67
CA CYS A 38 -1.75 2.92 -2.65
C CYS A 38 -0.83 2.86 -1.43
N ALA A 39 0.47 2.66 -1.63
CA ALA A 39 1.42 2.57 -0.54
C ALA A 39 1.47 3.88 0.26
N GLN A 40 1.55 5.02 -0.42
CA GLN A 40 1.55 6.34 0.23
C GLN A 40 0.27 6.55 1.06
N ARG A 41 -0.90 6.32 0.46
CA ARG A 41 -2.20 6.48 1.16
C ARG A 41 -2.35 5.55 2.35
N TYR A 42 -1.86 4.31 2.25
CA TYR A 42 -1.91 3.36 3.36
C TYR A 42 -1.09 3.85 4.56
N LEU A 43 0.11 4.35 4.32
CA LEU A 43 0.97 4.92 5.36
C LEU A 43 0.35 6.17 5.98
N ASP A 44 -0.16 7.09 5.17
CA ASP A 44 -0.84 8.30 5.65
C ASP A 44 -2.01 7.95 6.57
N MET A 45 -2.86 7.00 6.14
CA MET A 45 -3.99 6.54 6.95
C MET A 45 -3.54 5.84 8.23
N THR A 46 -2.47 5.05 8.17
CA THR A 46 -1.92 4.38 9.37
C THR A 46 -1.47 5.41 10.41
N VAL A 47 -0.82 6.49 9.97
CA VAL A 47 -0.41 7.59 10.87
C VAL A 47 -1.62 8.34 11.44
N ILE A 48 -2.62 8.64 10.61
CA ILE A 48 -3.85 9.31 11.07
C ILE A 48 -4.57 8.47 12.13
N ILE A 49 -4.69 7.16 11.89
CA ILE A 49 -5.35 6.24 12.82
C ILE A 49 -4.55 6.13 14.11
N ALA A 50 -3.23 5.94 14.04
CA ALA A 50 -2.36 5.88 15.22
C ALA A 50 -2.49 7.13 16.09
N LYS A 51 -2.37 8.33 15.49
CA LYS A 51 -2.55 9.61 16.19
C LYS A 51 -3.92 9.72 16.87
N ARG A 52 -4.99 9.22 16.23
CA ARG A 52 -6.34 9.26 16.81
C ARG A 52 -6.46 8.38 18.06
N PHE A 53 -5.74 7.27 18.11
CA PHE A 53 -5.72 6.38 19.28
C PHE A 53 -4.73 6.85 20.36
N GLU A 54 -3.69 7.60 20.01
CA GLU A 54 -2.78 8.25 20.99
C GLU A 54 -3.45 9.42 21.73
N MET A 55 -4.45 10.06 21.12
CA MET A 55 -5.25 11.13 21.75
C MET A 55 -6.41 10.62 22.62
N GLN A 56 -6.56 9.29 22.77
CA GLN A 56 -7.47 8.65 23.73
C GLN A 56 -6.67 8.16 24.94
#